data_AF-A0A0C3CJB8-F1
#
_entry.id   AF-A0A0C3CJB8-F1
#
_cell.length_a   1.000
_cell.length_b   1.000
_cell.length_c   1.000
_cell.angle_alpha   90.00
_cell.angle_beta   90.00
_cell.angle_gamma   90.00
#
_symmetry.space_group_name_H-M   'P 1'
#
loop_
_entity.id
_entity.type
_entity.pdbx_description
1 polymer ?
#
loop_
_entity_poly.entity_id
_entity_poly.type
_entity_poly.pdbx_seq_one_letter_code
_entity_poly.pdbx_strand_id
1 'polypeptide(L)'
;MIDTDPTQLAPPTTDAPSFAPVAPGAEKSTLKSETRRIPIPPHRMTPLKKDWLHIFGPLTEILGLQVRMNVQRRSVEIRTSKHTKDIGALQKGADFVKAYALGFDVNDSIALLRLDDLYLDSFEIKDVKTLHGDHLSRAIGRIAGQDGKTKFTIENTSRTRIVLADTKIHIMGSFQNIKIARDALVSLILGSPPGKVYAGLRTVSSRMKQRAL
;
A
#
# COMPACT_ATOMS: atom_id res chain seq x y z
N MET A 1 11.67 67.36 -58.07
CA MET A 1 12.48 66.31 -57.41
C MET A 1 11.59 65.69 -56.37
N ILE A 2 11.47 64.37 -56.41
CA ILE A 2 10.37 63.56 -55.85
C ILE A 2 10.50 63.46 -54.33
N ASP A 3 9.45 63.88 -53.63
CA ASP A 3 9.26 63.66 -52.19
C ASP A 3 8.88 62.21 -51.89
N THR A 4 9.35 61.77 -50.73
CA THR A 4 9.29 60.40 -50.22
C THR A 4 8.12 60.31 -49.24
N ASP A 5 7.17 59.40 -49.46
CA ASP A 5 6.13 59.07 -48.48
C ASP A 5 6.22 57.57 -48.13
N PRO A 6 6.39 57.19 -46.86
CA PRO A 6 6.45 55.80 -46.45
C PRO A 6 5.05 55.21 -46.35
N THR A 7 4.79 54.19 -47.16
CA THR A 7 3.61 53.32 -47.07
C THR A 7 3.39 52.83 -45.63
N GLN A 8 2.35 53.35 -44.98
CA GLN A 8 1.83 52.79 -43.73
C GLN A 8 1.23 51.40 -44.01
N LEU A 9 1.91 50.36 -43.53
CA LEU A 9 1.35 49.00 -43.44
C LEU A 9 0.32 48.97 -42.31
N ALA A 10 -0.95 48.82 -42.66
CA ALA A 10 -2.02 48.52 -41.71
C ALA A 10 -1.75 47.17 -41.00
N PRO A 11 -2.06 47.03 -39.70
CA PRO A 11 -1.89 45.76 -39.01
C PRO A 11 -2.88 44.71 -39.55
N PRO A 12 -2.48 43.44 -39.66
CA PRO A 12 -3.38 42.39 -40.12
C PRO A 12 -4.51 42.19 -39.10
N THR A 13 -5.76 42.42 -39.53
CA THR A 13 -6.96 42.04 -38.78
C THR A 13 -7.00 40.52 -38.69
N THR A 14 -6.42 39.99 -37.62
CA THR A 14 -6.46 38.57 -37.31
C THR A 14 -7.82 38.29 -36.69
N ASP A 15 -8.74 37.80 -37.52
CA ASP A 15 -10.12 37.43 -37.18
C ASP A 15 -10.18 36.11 -36.37
N ALA A 16 -9.22 35.93 -35.45
CA ALA A 16 -9.13 34.77 -34.58
C ALA A 16 -9.53 35.19 -33.16
N PRO A 17 -10.45 34.46 -32.49
CA PRO A 17 -10.81 34.76 -31.12
C PRO A 17 -9.57 34.65 -30.22
N SER A 18 -9.16 35.77 -29.63
CA SER A 18 -8.10 35.82 -28.63
C SER A 18 -8.67 35.36 -27.29
N PHE A 19 -8.35 34.12 -26.90
CA PHE A 19 -8.70 33.62 -25.58
C PHE A 19 -7.67 34.13 -24.57
N ALA A 20 -8.15 34.77 -23.51
CA ALA A 20 -7.29 35.12 -22.38
C ALA A 20 -6.64 33.86 -21.80
N PRO A 21 -5.35 33.91 -21.41
CA PRO A 21 -4.70 32.80 -20.72
C PRO A 21 -5.55 32.39 -19.51
N VAL A 22 -5.78 31.09 -19.36
CA VAL A 22 -6.49 30.52 -18.22
C VAL A 22 -5.89 31.12 -16.94
N ALA A 23 -6.73 31.77 -16.13
CA ALA A 23 -6.28 32.41 -14.89
C ALA A 23 -5.44 31.42 -14.06
N PRO A 24 -4.33 31.85 -13.43
CA PRO A 24 -3.46 30.97 -12.66
C PRO A 24 -4.24 30.33 -11.50
N GLY A 25 -4.78 29.14 -11.73
CA GLY A 25 -5.69 28.43 -10.82
C GLY A 25 -6.92 27.79 -11.45
N ALA A 26 -7.31 28.14 -12.68
CA ALA A 26 -8.49 27.54 -13.33
C ALA A 26 -8.24 26.12 -13.90
N GLU A 27 -6.97 25.67 -13.98
CA GLU A 27 -6.62 24.26 -14.22
C GLU A 27 -6.67 23.39 -12.94
N LYS A 28 -6.84 23.99 -11.76
CA LYS A 28 -7.16 23.21 -10.56
C LYS A 28 -8.61 22.81 -10.67
N SER A 29 -8.85 21.74 -11.43
CA SER A 29 -10.07 20.94 -11.31
C SER A 29 -10.41 20.89 -9.83
N THR A 30 -11.56 21.44 -9.46
CA THR A 30 -12.04 21.39 -8.10
C THR A 30 -12.16 19.90 -7.80
N LEU A 31 -11.16 19.34 -7.12
CA LEU A 31 -11.12 17.93 -6.77
C LEU A 31 -12.42 17.67 -6.01
N LYS A 32 -13.39 17.03 -6.67
CA LYS A 32 -14.64 16.61 -6.04
C LYS A 32 -14.22 15.83 -4.81
N SER A 33 -14.78 16.18 -3.65
CA SER A 33 -14.43 15.53 -2.39
C SER A 33 -14.70 14.04 -2.52
N GLU A 34 -13.63 13.26 -2.66
CA GLU A 34 -13.70 11.82 -2.81
C GLU A 34 -13.69 11.22 -1.42
N THR A 35 -14.58 10.25 -1.21
CA THR A 35 -14.73 9.56 0.07
C THR A 35 -14.55 8.07 -0.14
N ARG A 36 -13.68 7.44 0.64
CA ARG A 36 -13.47 5.99 0.69
C ARG A 36 -13.93 5.47 2.03
N ARG A 37 -14.62 4.33 2.02
CA ARG A 37 -14.99 3.61 3.23
C ARG A 37 -14.27 2.28 3.26
N ILE A 38 -13.57 2.00 4.36
CA ILE A 38 -12.89 0.72 4.60
C ILE A 38 -13.63 -0.01 5.74
N PRO A 39 -14.20 -1.21 5.49
CA PRO A 39 -14.79 -2.01 6.53
C PRO A 39 -13.69 -2.64 7.40
N ILE A 40 -13.92 -2.68 8.71
CA ILE A 40 -12.97 -3.28 9.65
C ILE A 40 -13.58 -4.52 10.29
N PRO A 41 -12.86 -5.66 10.33
CA PRO A 41 -13.34 -6.88 10.97
C PRO A 41 -13.68 -6.66 12.46
N PRO A 42 -14.69 -7.37 13.00
CA PRO A 42 -15.11 -7.20 14.40
C PRO A 42 -13.98 -7.46 15.42
N HIS A 43 -13.14 -8.46 15.18
CA HIS A 43 -12.00 -8.79 16.03
C HIS A 43 -10.90 -7.72 16.05
N ARG A 44 -10.91 -6.77 15.08
CA ARG A 44 -9.99 -5.64 15.01
C ARG A 44 -10.59 -4.33 15.56
N MET A 45 -11.85 -4.31 15.99
CA MET A 45 -12.45 -3.09 16.55
C MET A 45 -11.87 -2.65 17.88
N THR A 46 -11.59 -3.59 18.78
CA THR A 46 -10.98 -3.30 20.06
C THR A 46 -9.58 -2.68 19.92
N PRO A 47 -8.65 -3.26 19.14
CA PRO A 47 -7.35 -2.64 18.92
C PRO A 47 -7.45 -1.32 18.14
N LEU A 48 -8.38 -1.20 17.16
CA LEU A 48 -8.56 0.06 16.44
C LEU A 48 -8.89 1.23 17.38
N LYS A 49 -9.76 1.01 18.38
CA LYS A 49 -10.11 2.05 19.36
C LYS A 49 -8.93 2.44 20.25
N LYS A 50 -8.10 1.46 20.63
CA LYS A 50 -6.91 1.68 21.47
C LYS A 50 -5.84 2.47 20.72
N ASP A 51 -5.55 2.08 19.48
CA ASP A 51 -4.46 2.65 18.68
C ASP A 51 -4.94 3.80 17.79
N TRP A 52 -6.18 4.27 17.96
CA TRP A 52 -6.82 5.25 17.07
C TRP A 52 -5.99 6.53 16.92
N LEU A 53 -5.39 7.02 18.00
CA LEU A 53 -4.53 8.22 17.96
C LEU A 53 -3.31 8.02 17.05
N HIS A 54 -2.70 6.83 17.09
CA HIS A 54 -1.55 6.49 16.25
C HIS A 54 -1.92 6.25 14.78
N ILE A 55 -3.17 5.91 14.50
CA ILE A 55 -3.69 5.72 13.13
C ILE A 55 -4.13 7.06 12.54
N PHE A 56 -4.83 7.87 13.34
CA PHE A 56 -5.35 9.18 12.95
C PHE A 56 -4.24 10.17 12.64
N GLY A 57 -3.23 10.30 13.52
CA GLY A 57 -2.15 11.29 13.39
C GLY A 57 -1.46 11.26 12.02
N PRO A 58 -0.89 10.12 11.59
CA PRO A 58 -0.23 10.01 10.29
C PRO A 58 -1.15 10.33 9.11
N LEU A 59 -2.43 9.93 9.16
CA LEU A 59 -3.38 10.20 8.07
C LEU A 59 -3.72 11.69 7.94
N THR A 60 -3.83 12.41 9.05
CA THR A 60 -4.14 13.84 9.03
C THR A 60 -2.92 14.71 8.81
N GLU A 61 -1.79 14.37 9.43
CA GLU A 61 -0.58 15.21 9.40
C GLU A 61 0.22 15.02 8.11
N ILE A 62 0.39 13.78 7.65
CA ILE A 62 1.20 13.49 6.46
C ILE A 62 0.38 13.73 5.19
N LEU A 63 -0.85 13.22 5.15
CA LEU A 63 -1.70 13.22 3.94
C LEU A 63 -2.76 14.34 3.91
N GLY A 64 -3.03 15.01 5.04
CA GLY A 64 -4.05 16.06 5.11
C GLY A 64 -5.47 15.54 4.90
N LEU A 65 -5.75 14.26 5.18
CA LEU A 65 -7.06 13.64 4.95
C LEU A 65 -7.99 13.86 6.15
N GLN A 66 -9.30 13.92 5.89
CA GLN A 66 -10.30 13.88 6.95
C GLN A 66 -10.69 12.43 7.22
N VAL A 67 -10.55 12.00 8.47
CA VAL A 67 -10.78 10.61 8.87
C VAL A 67 -11.84 10.55 9.96
N ARG A 68 -12.81 9.65 9.79
CA ARG A 68 -13.87 9.38 10.76
C ARG A 68 -14.01 7.89 11.02
N MET A 69 -14.04 7.49 12.28
CA MET A 69 -14.44 6.14 12.66
C MET A 69 -15.97 6.07 12.87
N ASN A 70 -16.64 5.21 12.11
CA ASN A 70 -18.05 4.89 12.33
C ASN A 70 -18.16 3.55 13.07
N VAL A 71 -18.42 3.61 14.38
CA VAL A 71 -18.49 2.43 15.26
C VAL A 71 -19.72 1.57 14.95
N GLN A 72 -20.86 2.18 14.62
CA GLN A 72 -22.09 1.44 14.31
C GLN A 72 -21.94 0.61 13.03
N ARG A 73 -21.35 1.21 11.99
CA ARG A 73 -21.09 0.54 10.70
C ARG A 73 -19.76 -0.22 10.65
N ARG A 74 -18.99 -0.24 11.74
CA ARG A 74 -17.67 -0.88 11.86
C ARG A 74 -16.76 -0.54 10.65
N SER A 75 -16.73 0.74 10.30
CA SER A 75 -16.03 1.21 9.11
C SER A 75 -15.27 2.49 9.40
N VAL A 76 -14.11 2.65 8.77
CA VAL A 76 -13.35 3.90 8.75
C VAL A 76 -13.67 4.61 7.44
N GLU A 77 -14.06 5.88 7.55
CA GLU A 77 -14.37 6.75 6.42
C GLU A 77 -13.24 7.76 6.26
N ILE A 78 -12.67 7.83 5.07
CA ILE A 78 -11.58 8.73 4.71
C ILE A 78 -12.09 9.64 3.59
N ARG A 79 -11.86 10.94 3.73
CA ARG A 79 -12.30 11.96 2.77
C ARG A 79 -11.15 12.90 2.43
N THR A 80 -11.05 13.31 1.17
CA THR A 80 -10.09 14.34 0.75
C THR A 80 -10.51 15.71 1.25
N SER A 81 -9.54 16.50 1.71
CA SER A 81 -9.75 17.86 2.21
C SER A 81 -9.09 18.88 1.28
N LYS A 82 -9.34 20.17 1.52
CA LYS A 82 -8.67 21.27 0.79
C LYS A 82 -7.15 21.30 1.03
N HIS A 83 -6.68 20.62 2.08
CA HIS A 83 -5.26 20.54 2.44
C HIS A 83 -4.54 19.36 1.77
N THR A 84 -5.29 18.43 1.18
CA THR A 84 -4.73 17.29 0.45
C THR A 84 -4.14 17.79 -0.88
N LYS A 85 -2.81 17.74 -1.01
CA LYS A 85 -2.09 18.22 -2.20
C LYS A 85 -1.90 17.13 -3.26
N ASP A 86 -1.84 15.87 -2.84
CA ASP A 86 -1.57 14.73 -3.70
C ASP A 86 -2.87 13.97 -4.06
N ILE A 87 -2.99 13.61 -5.34
CA ILE A 87 -4.12 12.84 -5.88
C ILE A 87 -4.06 11.40 -5.34
N GLY A 88 -2.86 10.85 -5.14
CA GLY A 88 -2.64 9.50 -4.62
C GLY A 88 -2.85 9.34 -3.11
N ALA A 89 -2.98 10.45 -2.37
CA ALA A 89 -3.05 10.44 -0.92
C ALA A 89 -4.23 9.61 -0.38
N LEU A 90 -5.40 9.71 -1.02
CA LEU A 90 -6.58 8.96 -0.59
C LEU A 90 -6.38 7.44 -0.73
N GLN A 91 -5.72 7.01 -1.81
CA GLN A 91 -5.41 5.61 -2.03
C GLN A 91 -4.40 5.10 -1.01
N LYS A 92 -3.31 5.84 -0.77
CA LYS A 92 -2.32 5.51 0.29
C LYS A 92 -2.97 5.42 1.67
N GLY A 93 -3.85 6.36 2.01
CA GLY A 93 -4.60 6.33 3.26
C GLY A 93 -5.54 5.13 3.36
N ALA A 94 -6.20 4.75 2.26
CA ALA A 94 -7.04 3.57 2.21
C ALA A 94 -6.22 2.27 2.38
N ASP A 95 -5.05 2.18 1.74
CA ASP A 95 -4.16 1.01 1.84
C ASP A 95 -3.55 0.89 3.23
N PHE A 96 -3.22 2.00 3.89
CA PHE A 96 -2.79 2.03 5.28
C PHE A 96 -3.85 1.45 6.23
N VAL A 97 -5.10 1.93 6.13
CA VAL A 97 -6.20 1.42 6.97
C VAL A 97 -6.52 -0.03 6.63
N LYS A 98 -6.43 -0.41 5.35
CA LYS A 98 -6.61 -1.79 4.91
C LYS A 98 -5.52 -2.71 5.47
N ALA A 99 -4.25 -2.31 5.47
CA ALA A 99 -3.16 -3.07 6.09
C ALA A 99 -3.43 -3.32 7.58
N TYR A 100 -3.82 -2.28 8.32
CA TYR A 100 -4.18 -2.43 9.73
C TYR A 100 -5.38 -3.36 9.93
N ALA A 101 -6.38 -3.29 9.05
CA ALA A 101 -7.55 -4.17 9.07
C ALA A 101 -7.18 -5.65 8.83
N LEU A 102 -6.16 -5.90 8.00
CA LEU A 102 -5.62 -7.24 7.73
C LEU A 102 -4.75 -7.80 8.87
N GLY A 103 -4.46 -6.99 9.89
CA GLY A 103 -3.75 -7.43 11.10
C GLY A 103 -2.28 -7.00 11.19
N PHE A 104 -1.80 -6.16 10.27
CA PHE A 104 -0.47 -5.55 10.41
C PHE A 104 -0.42 -4.58 11.59
N ASP A 105 0.78 -4.39 12.14
CA ASP A 105 1.02 -3.40 13.17
C ASP A 105 0.90 -1.97 12.60
N VAL A 106 0.61 -1.00 13.47
CA VAL A 106 0.51 0.41 13.09
C VAL A 106 1.85 0.90 12.54
N ASN A 107 2.95 0.54 13.19
CA ASN A 107 4.29 0.97 12.78
C ASN A 107 4.68 0.46 11.39
N ASP A 108 4.38 -0.80 11.10
CA ASP A 108 4.61 -1.40 9.78
C ASP A 108 3.68 -0.76 8.74
N SER A 109 2.43 -0.47 9.10
CA SER A 109 1.49 0.20 8.19
C SER A 109 1.95 1.62 7.87
N ILE A 110 2.56 2.36 8.80
CA ILE A 110 3.11 3.71 8.54
C ILE A 110 4.16 3.68 7.43
N ALA A 111 4.89 2.56 7.25
CA ALA A 111 5.85 2.43 6.17
C ALA A 111 5.19 2.54 4.77
N LEU A 112 3.93 2.10 4.62
CA LEU A 112 3.15 2.25 3.37
C LEU A 112 2.86 3.72 3.03
N LEU A 113 2.85 4.60 4.03
CA LEU A 113 2.64 6.04 3.81
C LEU A 113 3.94 6.73 3.35
N ARG A 114 5.10 6.15 3.65
CA ARG A 114 6.42 6.75 3.39
C ARG A 114 7.05 6.26 2.09
N LEU A 115 6.84 4.99 1.75
CA LEU A 115 7.46 4.33 0.61
C LEU A 115 6.39 3.84 -0.36
N ASP A 116 6.47 4.32 -1.60
CA ASP A 116 5.46 4.04 -2.63
C ASP A 116 5.65 2.66 -3.29
N ASP A 117 6.81 2.04 -3.09
CA ASP A 117 7.16 0.72 -3.63
C ASP A 117 6.76 -0.46 -2.73
N LEU A 118 6.03 -0.22 -1.64
CA LEU A 118 5.51 -1.27 -0.77
C LEU A 118 4.11 -1.67 -1.21
N TYR A 119 3.93 -2.97 -1.41
CA TYR A 119 2.67 -3.57 -1.83
C TYR A 119 2.14 -4.50 -0.75
N LEU A 120 0.82 -4.72 -0.77
CA LEU A 120 0.12 -5.69 0.05
C LEU A 120 -0.32 -6.85 -0.84
N ASP A 121 0.07 -8.05 -0.46
CA ASP A 121 -0.26 -9.27 -1.17
C ASP A 121 -0.99 -10.23 -0.22
N SER A 122 -2.05 -10.86 -0.70
CA SER A 122 -2.92 -11.73 0.09
C SER A 122 -3.22 -12.98 -0.70
N PHE A 123 -2.98 -14.14 -0.09
CA PHE A 123 -3.28 -15.42 -0.73
C PHE A 123 -3.80 -16.42 0.29
N GLU A 124 -4.57 -17.40 -0.19
CA GLU A 124 -5.06 -18.49 0.64
C GLU A 124 -4.18 -19.73 0.49
N ILE A 125 -4.04 -20.49 1.59
CA ILE A 125 -3.31 -21.77 1.57
C ILE A 125 -3.96 -22.75 0.57
N LYS A 126 -5.29 -22.67 0.42
CA LYS A 126 -6.08 -23.52 -0.48
C LYS A 126 -5.76 -23.31 -1.95
N ASP A 127 -5.30 -22.12 -2.35
CA ASP A 127 -4.93 -21.80 -3.73
C ASP A 127 -3.67 -22.57 -4.17
N VAL A 128 -2.81 -22.91 -3.22
CA VAL A 128 -1.56 -23.66 -3.46
C VAL A 128 -1.82 -25.16 -3.42
N LYS A 129 -2.52 -25.60 -2.36
CA LYS A 129 -2.82 -27.02 -2.14
C LYS A 129 -4.11 -27.14 -1.35
N THR A 130 -5.02 -27.97 -1.85
CA THR A 130 -6.28 -28.30 -1.17
C THR A 130 -6.00 -29.19 0.05
N LEU A 131 -5.84 -28.57 1.22
CA LEU A 131 -5.59 -29.23 2.49
C LEU A 131 -6.82 -29.18 3.37
N HIS A 132 -7.09 -30.26 4.11
CA HIS A 132 -8.25 -30.40 4.99
C HIS A 132 -7.82 -30.80 6.39
N GLY A 133 -8.54 -30.32 7.40
CA GLY A 133 -8.38 -30.69 8.81
C GLY A 133 -6.93 -30.63 9.31
N ASP A 134 -6.43 -31.75 9.82
CA ASP A 134 -5.11 -31.89 10.41
C ASP A 134 -3.96 -31.51 9.47
N HIS A 135 -4.13 -31.74 8.16
CA HIS A 135 -3.10 -31.37 7.19
C HIS A 135 -2.99 -29.85 7.04
N LEU A 136 -4.11 -29.12 7.13
CA LEU A 136 -4.12 -27.66 7.12
C LEU A 136 -3.48 -27.12 8.39
N SER A 137 -3.87 -27.63 9.56
CA SER A 137 -3.29 -27.24 10.85
C SER A 137 -1.77 -27.49 10.89
N ARG A 138 -1.33 -28.64 10.36
CA ARG A 138 0.09 -28.96 10.24
C ARG A 138 0.82 -28.01 9.29
N ALA A 139 0.23 -27.63 8.16
CA ALA A 139 0.82 -26.67 7.23
C ALA A 139 0.97 -25.28 7.89
N ILE A 140 -0.06 -24.80 8.60
CA ILE A 140 -0.03 -23.56 9.39
C ILE A 140 1.09 -23.63 10.44
N GLY A 141 1.19 -24.74 11.19
CA GLY A 141 2.24 -24.97 12.18
C GLY A 141 3.66 -24.94 11.60
N ARG A 142 3.85 -25.37 10.35
CA ARG A 142 5.14 -25.29 9.65
C ARG A 142 5.50 -23.89 9.20
N ILE A 143 4.51 -23.08 8.81
CA ILE A 143 4.69 -21.69 8.40
C ILE A 143 5.07 -20.83 9.61
N ALA A 144 4.34 -20.98 10.72
CA ALA A 144 4.68 -20.31 11.97
C ALA A 144 6.04 -20.82 12.49
N GLY A 145 6.24 -22.13 12.52
CA GLY A 145 7.34 -22.76 13.24
C GLY A 145 7.15 -22.64 14.75
N GLN A 146 8.12 -23.17 15.51
CA GLN A 146 8.11 -23.02 16.98
C GLN A 146 8.17 -21.54 17.35
N ASP A 147 7.19 -21.05 18.12
CA ASP A 147 7.07 -19.66 18.57
C ASP A 147 7.16 -18.61 17.45
N GLY A 148 6.77 -18.96 16.22
CA GLY A 148 6.87 -18.03 15.09
C GLY A 148 8.29 -17.87 14.52
N LYS A 149 9.28 -18.66 14.97
CA LYS A 149 10.69 -18.53 14.53
C LYS A 149 10.88 -18.67 13.02
N THR A 150 10.14 -19.57 12.39
CA THR A 150 10.21 -19.77 10.93
C THR A 150 9.67 -18.55 10.20
N LYS A 151 8.49 -18.07 10.59
CA LYS A 151 7.90 -16.83 10.08
C LYS A 151 8.89 -15.66 10.23
N PHE A 152 9.43 -15.44 11.43
CA PHE A 152 10.34 -14.34 11.72
C PHE A 152 11.65 -14.42 10.90
N THR A 153 12.16 -15.63 10.69
CA THR A 153 13.35 -15.84 9.84
C THR A 153 13.06 -15.45 8.39
N ILE A 154 11.89 -15.80 7.86
CA ILE A 154 11.47 -15.43 6.50
C ILE A 154 11.31 -13.92 6.39
N GLU A 155 10.62 -13.29 7.34
CA GLU A 155 10.42 -11.83 7.40
C GLU A 155 11.75 -11.07 7.38
N ASN A 156 12.68 -11.42 8.27
CA ASN A 156 13.97 -10.76 8.37
C ASN A 156 14.84 -10.97 7.12
N THR A 157 14.81 -12.17 6.55
CA THR A 157 15.64 -12.51 5.38
C THR A 157 15.13 -11.84 4.11
N SER A 158 13.81 -11.80 3.93
CA SER A 158 13.15 -11.22 2.75
C SER A 158 12.86 -9.72 2.90
N ARG A 159 13.04 -9.14 4.09
CA ARG A 159 12.62 -7.76 4.44
C ARG A 159 11.15 -7.52 4.13
N THR A 160 10.31 -8.47 4.55
CA THR A 160 8.85 -8.38 4.43
C THR A 160 8.21 -8.48 5.80
N ARG A 161 6.95 -8.05 5.90
CA ARG A 161 6.09 -8.30 7.07
C ARG A 161 5.02 -9.30 6.67
N ILE A 162 4.79 -10.30 7.51
CA ILE A 162 3.85 -11.38 7.23
C ILE A 162 2.82 -11.43 8.37
N VAL A 163 1.55 -11.57 8.01
CA VAL A 163 0.47 -11.86 8.96
C VAL A 163 -0.18 -13.17 8.55
N LEU A 164 -0.31 -14.08 9.52
CA LEU A 164 -0.90 -15.38 9.35
C LEU A 164 -2.30 -15.35 10.00
N ALA A 165 -3.34 -15.45 9.18
CA ALA A 165 -4.75 -15.39 9.57
C ALA A 165 -5.45 -16.69 9.17
N ASP A 166 -5.19 -17.76 9.94
CA ASP A 166 -5.67 -19.13 9.72
C ASP A 166 -5.39 -19.65 8.30
N THR A 167 -6.32 -19.41 7.38
CA THR A 167 -6.26 -19.84 5.98
C THR A 167 -5.65 -18.80 5.06
N LYS A 168 -5.66 -17.53 5.46
CA LYS A 168 -5.18 -16.39 4.70
C LYS A 168 -3.81 -15.96 5.20
N ILE A 169 -2.93 -15.66 4.26
CA ILE A 169 -1.61 -15.13 4.55
C ILE A 169 -1.48 -13.80 3.84
N HIS A 170 -1.12 -12.77 4.61
CA HIS A 170 -0.88 -11.43 4.12
C HIS A 170 0.62 -11.14 4.18
N ILE A 171 1.17 -10.62 3.09
CA ILE A 171 2.57 -10.21 2.99
C ILE A 171 2.61 -8.74 2.60
N MET A 172 3.46 -7.97 3.27
CA MET A 172 3.76 -6.59 2.93
C MET A 172 5.24 -6.44 2.60
N GLY A 173 5.56 -5.75 1.50
CA GLY A 173 6.93 -5.45 1.10
C GLY A 173 7.05 -5.02 -0.36
N SER A 174 8.28 -4.90 -0.85
CA SER A 174 8.52 -4.65 -2.27
C SER A 174 8.13 -5.86 -3.12
N PHE A 175 7.72 -5.65 -4.37
CA PHE A 175 7.24 -6.71 -5.26
C PHE A 175 8.20 -7.91 -5.37
N GLN A 176 9.50 -7.66 -5.54
CA GLN A 176 10.50 -8.73 -5.62
C GLN A 176 10.65 -9.49 -4.29
N ASN A 177 10.59 -8.78 -3.16
CA ASN A 177 10.70 -9.38 -1.83
C ASN A 177 9.48 -10.23 -1.50
N ILE A 178 8.28 -9.75 -1.85
CA ILE A 178 7.03 -10.49 -1.71
C ILE A 178 7.11 -11.80 -2.48
N LYS A 179 7.63 -11.78 -3.72
CA LYS A 179 7.78 -13.00 -4.52
C LYS A 179 8.66 -14.05 -3.81
N ILE A 180 9.79 -13.62 -3.26
CA ILE A 180 10.71 -14.51 -2.54
C ILE A 180 10.08 -15.07 -1.27
N ALA A 181 9.37 -14.24 -0.51
CA ALA A 181 8.65 -14.67 0.69
C ALA A 181 7.52 -15.66 0.33
N ARG A 182 6.75 -15.36 -0.73
CA ARG A 182 5.69 -16.22 -1.26
C ARG A 182 6.24 -17.58 -1.70
N ASP A 183 7.34 -17.62 -2.44
CA ASP A 183 7.97 -18.87 -2.89
C ASP A 183 8.44 -19.73 -1.69
N ALA A 184 8.97 -19.11 -0.63
CA ALA A 184 9.36 -19.80 0.59
C ALA A 184 8.14 -20.36 1.36
N LEU A 185 7.06 -19.58 1.47
CA LEU A 185 5.81 -20.01 2.11
C LEU A 185 5.13 -21.14 1.33
N VAL A 186 5.05 -21.02 0.00
CA VAL A 186 4.54 -22.07 -0.90
C VAL A 186 5.35 -23.35 -0.73
N SER A 187 6.69 -23.26 -0.66
CA SER A 187 7.55 -24.42 -0.44
C SER A 187 7.26 -25.13 0.89
N LEU A 188 6.98 -24.37 1.96
CA LEU A 188 6.60 -24.91 3.26
C LEU A 188 5.22 -25.59 3.22
N ILE A 189 4.24 -24.98 2.55
CA ILE A 189 2.89 -25.54 2.34
C ILE A 189 2.97 -26.86 1.55
N LEU A 190 3.81 -26.92 0.53
CA LEU A 190 3.94 -28.09 -0.34
C LEU A 190 4.59 -29.30 0.34
N GLY A 191 5.37 -29.10 1.40
CA GLY A 191 6.02 -30.22 2.08
C GLY A 191 7.50 -30.05 2.35
N SER A 192 8.15 -29.00 1.85
CA SER A 192 9.62 -28.88 1.91
C SER A 192 10.14 -28.75 3.34
N PRO A 193 11.18 -29.51 3.75
CA PRO A 193 11.78 -29.39 5.08
C PRO A 193 12.26 -27.95 5.35
N PRO A 194 12.05 -27.39 6.56
CA PRO A 194 12.46 -26.01 6.89
C PRO A 194 13.93 -25.74 6.62
N GLY A 195 14.82 -26.72 6.86
CA GLY A 195 16.26 -26.59 6.58
C GLY A 195 16.57 -26.28 5.12
N LYS A 196 15.84 -26.90 4.17
CA LYS A 196 15.98 -26.61 2.73
C LYS A 196 15.50 -25.19 2.40
N VAL A 197 14.40 -24.76 3.03
CA VAL A 197 13.85 -23.40 2.84
C VAL A 197 14.81 -22.34 3.36
N TYR A 198 15.42 -22.55 4.53
CA TYR A 198 16.43 -21.64 5.09
C TYR A 198 17.68 -21.55 4.22
N ALA A 199 18.17 -22.67 3.69
CA ALA A 199 19.29 -22.68 2.77
C ALA A 199 18.97 -21.87 1.50
N GLY A 200 17.79 -22.09 0.90
CA GLY A 200 17.32 -21.33 -0.26
C GLY A 200 17.22 -19.83 0.01
N LEU A 201 16.61 -19.45 1.13
CA LEU A 201 16.49 -18.05 1.55
C LEU A 201 17.85 -17.38 1.77
N ARG A 202 18.82 -18.09 2.34
CA ARG A 202 20.18 -17.57 2.54
C ARG A 202 20.88 -17.29 1.20
N THR A 203 20.77 -18.21 0.24
CA THR A 203 21.34 -18.02 -1.10
C THR A 203 20.68 -16.84 -1.81
N VAL A 204 19.35 -16.73 -1.76
CA VAL A 204 18.63 -15.62 -2.37
C VAL A 204 18.99 -14.29 -1.71
N SER A 205 19.01 -14.23 -0.37
CA SER A 205 19.39 -13.02 0.37
C SER A 205 20.81 -12.56 0.05
N SER A 206 21.76 -13.48 -0.06
CA SER A 206 23.14 -13.17 -0.48
C SER A 206 23.18 -12.52 -1.87
N ARG A 207 22.42 -13.07 -2.83
CA ARG A 207 22.32 -12.52 -4.18
C ARG A 207 21.65 -11.15 -4.21
N MET A 208 20.61 -10.94 -3.38
CA MET A 208 19.93 -9.65 -3.29
C MET A 208 20.84 -8.57 -2.68
N LYS A 209 21.61 -8.91 -1.64
CA LYS A 209 22.58 -7.98 -1.05
C LYS A 209 23.65 -7.58 -2.05
N GLN A 210 24.15 -8.53 -2.86
CA GLN A 210 25.12 -8.24 -3.92
C GLN A 210 24.58 -7.33 -5.03
N ARG A 211 23.27 -7.36 -5.30
CA ARG A 211 22.62 -6.49 -6.30
C ARG A 211 22.26 -5.10 -5.79
N ALA A 212 22.20 -4.94 -4.47
CA ALA A 212 21.88 -3.68 -3.81
C ALA A 212 23.12 -2.86 -3.46
N LEU A 213 24.31 -3.45 -3.61
CA LEU A 213 25.62 -2.80 -3.64
C LEU A 213 25.91 -2.33 -5.07
#